data_AF-A0A959C831-F1
#
_entry.id   AF-A0A959C831-F1
#
_cell.length_a   1.000
_cell.length_b   1.000
_cell.length_c   1.000
_cell.angle_alpha   90.00
_cell.angle_beta   90.00
_cell.angle_gamma   90.00
#
_symmetry.space_group_name_H-M   'P 1'
#
loop_
_entity.id
_entity.type
_entity.pdbx_description
1 polymer ?
#
loop_
_entity_poly.entity_id
_entity_poly.type
_entity_poly.pdbx_seq_one_letter_code
_entity_poly.pdbx_strand_id
1 'polypeptide(L)'
;VPAIDDRPNRPTSLSKAAVTGLLRDDMGFEGLIFTDGMEMEGVKKFYKPADADIEALNAGNDMVLLPVDINATMQAIPAAISEGTLDRKKLYASVKRILRAKYRLGLSTAQHVPLEHLRRDLNNPNALMLKRRIIAEALTLVRDRPEIVGFPDPERYRIASLALGDSNRTVFQTYCGYYAPLTHFNAGKEIDSTLAAGLLDTLKKFDVVLVSFHDTRTKAADNFGLTESELDLVRRL
;
A
#
# COMPACT_ATOMS: atom_id res chain seq x y z
N VAL A 1 7.12 -19.00 9.20
CA VAL A 1 7.12 -18.29 10.52
C VAL A 1 7.67 -19.27 11.53
N PRO A 2 8.90 -19.10 12.04
CA PRO A 2 9.61 -20.16 12.76
C PRO A 2 8.85 -20.76 13.96
N ALA A 3 8.07 -19.95 14.67
CA ALA A 3 7.26 -20.42 15.80
C ALA A 3 6.08 -21.34 15.40
N ILE A 4 5.67 -21.34 14.12
CA ILE A 4 4.57 -22.16 13.58
C ILE A 4 5.12 -23.27 12.67
N ASP A 5 6.13 -22.94 11.88
CA ASP A 5 6.81 -23.82 10.94
C ASP A 5 8.28 -23.37 10.85
N ASP A 6 9.16 -24.19 11.44
CA ASP A 6 10.59 -23.94 11.62
C ASP A 6 11.43 -24.38 10.41
N ARG A 7 10.81 -25.00 9.41
CA ARG A 7 11.50 -25.44 8.20
C ARG A 7 12.09 -24.23 7.46
N PRO A 8 13.36 -24.30 7.05
CA PRO A 8 14.05 -23.17 6.43
C PRO A 8 13.42 -22.80 5.08
N ASN A 9 13.45 -21.50 4.76
CA ASN A 9 12.99 -20.94 3.49
C ASN A 9 11.53 -21.26 3.12
N ARG A 10 10.69 -21.55 4.13
CA ARG A 10 9.30 -21.91 3.92
C ARG A 10 8.35 -20.75 4.25
N PRO A 11 7.72 -20.11 3.25
CA PRO A 11 6.74 -19.07 3.48
C PRO A 11 5.42 -19.65 4.01
N THR A 12 4.62 -18.82 4.66
CA THR A 12 3.33 -19.21 5.26
C THR A 12 2.39 -19.85 4.24
N SER A 13 2.38 -19.35 3.00
CA SER A 13 1.55 -19.89 1.90
C SER A 13 1.81 -21.38 1.62
N LEU A 14 2.99 -21.89 1.94
CA LEU A 14 3.38 -23.30 1.75
C LEU A 14 3.32 -24.11 3.04
N SER A 15 3.02 -23.48 4.18
CA SER A 15 3.03 -24.13 5.49
C SER A 15 1.68 -24.75 5.80
N LYS A 16 1.60 -26.09 5.78
CA LYS A 16 0.42 -26.82 6.27
C LYS A 16 0.12 -26.55 7.74
N ALA A 17 1.15 -26.35 8.57
CA ALA A 17 0.98 -26.02 9.98
C ALA A 17 0.27 -24.67 10.16
N ALA A 18 0.63 -23.66 9.35
CA ALA A 18 -0.04 -22.36 9.40
C ALA A 18 -1.42 -22.37 8.72
N VAL A 19 -1.51 -22.90 7.50
CA VAL A 19 -2.71 -22.80 6.67
C VAL A 19 -3.79 -23.78 7.11
N THR A 20 -3.45 -25.05 7.29
CA THR A 20 -4.41 -26.05 7.78
C THR A 20 -4.48 -26.02 9.31
N GLY A 21 -3.35 -26.24 10.00
CA GLY A 21 -3.36 -26.37 11.46
C GLY A 21 -3.92 -25.13 12.17
N LEU A 22 -3.26 -23.99 12.01
CA LEU A 22 -3.67 -22.78 12.71
C LEU A 22 -4.95 -22.15 12.11
N LEU A 23 -4.94 -21.81 10.82
CA LEU A 23 -6.04 -21.04 10.24
C LEU A 23 -7.32 -21.88 10.05
N ARG A 24 -7.21 -23.09 9.49
CA ARG A 24 -8.40 -23.91 9.22
C ARG A 24 -8.90 -24.61 10.47
N ASP A 25 -8.02 -25.28 11.21
CA ASP A 25 -8.42 -26.17 12.29
C ASP A 25 -8.58 -25.41 13.61
N ASP A 26 -7.54 -24.71 14.09
CA ASP A 26 -7.57 -24.03 15.40
C ASP A 26 -8.47 -22.78 15.41
N MET A 27 -8.39 -21.94 14.36
CA MET A 27 -9.22 -20.73 14.23
C MET A 27 -10.62 -21.01 13.65
N GLY A 28 -10.85 -22.21 13.11
CA GLY A 28 -12.13 -22.60 12.53
C GLY A 28 -12.55 -21.79 11.30
N PHE A 29 -11.60 -21.27 10.51
CA PHE A 29 -11.93 -20.45 9.35
C PHE A 29 -12.59 -21.28 8.23
N GLU A 30 -13.84 -21.02 7.89
CA GLU A 30 -14.57 -21.78 6.85
C GLU A 30 -14.54 -21.16 5.44
N GLY A 31 -13.93 -19.99 5.29
CA GLY A 31 -13.88 -19.25 4.04
C GLY A 31 -12.88 -19.80 3.02
N LEU A 32 -12.62 -18.99 1.99
CA LEU A 32 -11.59 -19.28 0.99
C LEU A 32 -10.22 -18.80 1.48
N ILE A 33 -9.23 -19.67 1.36
CA ILE A 33 -7.83 -19.36 1.62
C ILE A 33 -7.12 -19.18 0.27
N PHE A 34 -6.46 -18.04 0.10
CA PHE A 34 -5.67 -17.72 -1.08
C PHE A 34 -4.19 -17.62 -0.68
N THR A 35 -3.31 -18.02 -1.58
CA THR A 35 -1.92 -17.53 -1.50
C THR A 35 -1.89 -16.03 -1.83
N ASP A 36 -0.83 -15.34 -1.39
CA ASP A 36 -0.38 -14.13 -2.08
C ASP A 36 0.22 -14.50 -3.45
N GLY A 37 0.66 -13.51 -4.24
CA GLY A 37 1.26 -13.73 -5.56
C GLY A 37 2.45 -14.69 -5.51
N MET A 38 2.32 -15.86 -6.14
CA MET A 38 3.36 -16.89 -6.14
C MET A 38 4.59 -16.50 -6.98
N GLU A 39 4.45 -15.49 -7.84
CA GLU A 39 5.55 -14.85 -8.56
C GLU A 39 6.50 -14.01 -7.71
N MET A 40 6.16 -13.75 -6.45
CA MET A 40 6.98 -12.98 -5.53
C MET A 40 8.29 -13.70 -5.18
N GLU A 41 9.37 -12.93 -5.05
CA GLU A 41 10.72 -13.42 -4.74
C GLU A 41 10.80 -14.24 -3.44
N GLY A 42 9.90 -13.99 -2.48
CA GLY A 42 9.83 -14.75 -1.22
C GLY A 42 9.49 -16.24 -1.40
N VAL A 43 8.87 -16.62 -2.52
CA VAL A 43 8.56 -18.02 -2.88
C VAL A 43 9.46 -18.47 -4.03
N LYS A 44 9.47 -17.70 -5.13
CA LYS A 44 10.14 -18.04 -6.39
C LYS A 44 11.62 -18.37 -6.25
N LYS A 45 12.32 -17.76 -5.29
CA LYS A 45 13.76 -17.98 -5.06
C LYS A 45 14.10 -19.40 -4.62
N PHE A 46 13.16 -20.11 -3.96
CA PHE A 46 13.45 -21.37 -3.27
C PHE A 46 12.75 -22.58 -3.88
N TYR A 47 11.82 -22.37 -4.81
CA TYR A 47 10.96 -23.41 -5.34
C TYR A 47 10.86 -23.33 -6.86
N LYS A 48 10.70 -24.50 -7.52
CA LYS A 48 10.28 -24.53 -8.91
C LYS A 48 8.82 -24.07 -9.02
N PRO A 49 8.42 -23.38 -10.10
CA PRO A 49 7.07 -22.83 -10.27
C PRO A 49 5.93 -23.79 -9.90
N ALA A 50 5.83 -24.94 -10.58
CA ALA A 50 4.74 -25.88 -10.35
C ALA A 50 4.81 -26.54 -8.97
N ASP A 51 6.01 -26.85 -8.47
CA ASP A 51 6.19 -27.52 -7.17
C ASP A 51 5.68 -26.63 -6.02
N ALA A 52 5.94 -25.32 -6.09
CA ALA A 52 5.43 -24.35 -5.12
C ALA A 52 3.89 -24.32 -5.10
N ASP A 53 3.27 -24.32 -6.27
CA ASP A 53 1.81 -24.25 -6.39
C ASP A 53 1.14 -25.53 -5.89
N ILE A 54 1.69 -26.70 -6.22
CA ILE A 54 1.22 -27.99 -5.70
C ILE A 54 1.37 -28.03 -4.17
N GLU A 55 2.50 -27.53 -3.66
CA GLU A 55 2.74 -27.45 -2.23
C GLU A 55 1.78 -26.47 -1.52
N ALA A 56 1.43 -25.36 -2.15
CA ALA A 56 0.43 -24.42 -1.64
C ALA A 56 -0.96 -25.09 -1.53
N LEU A 57 -1.38 -25.82 -2.57
CA LEU A 57 -2.64 -26.56 -2.53
C LEU A 57 -2.63 -27.62 -1.41
N ASN A 58 -1.50 -28.29 -1.21
CA ASN A 58 -1.31 -29.25 -0.13
C ASN A 58 -1.29 -28.65 1.27
N ALA A 59 -0.81 -27.42 1.40
CA ALA A 59 -0.85 -26.67 2.65
C ALA A 59 -2.29 -26.36 3.09
N GLY A 60 -3.25 -26.39 2.15
CA GLY A 60 -4.68 -26.17 2.40
C GLY A 60 -5.24 -24.89 1.78
N ASN A 61 -4.48 -24.23 0.89
CA ASN A 61 -4.99 -23.10 0.12
C ASN A 61 -6.07 -23.59 -0.85
N ASP A 62 -7.16 -22.81 -0.97
CA ASP A 62 -8.22 -23.09 -1.92
C ASP A 62 -7.86 -22.57 -3.32
N MET A 63 -7.10 -21.47 -3.40
CA MET A 63 -6.73 -20.79 -4.64
C MET A 63 -5.26 -20.38 -4.63
N VAL A 64 -4.58 -20.60 -5.76
CA VAL A 64 -3.22 -20.12 -5.99
C VAL A 64 -3.28 -18.82 -6.79
N LEU A 65 -2.74 -17.74 -6.23
CA LEU A 65 -2.74 -16.41 -6.82
C LEU A 65 -1.45 -16.16 -7.60
N LEU A 66 -1.57 -15.67 -8.84
CA LEU A 66 -0.45 -15.35 -9.75
C LEU A 66 0.64 -16.44 -9.78
N PRO A 67 0.33 -17.67 -10.23
CA PRO A 67 1.33 -18.70 -10.51
C PRO A 67 2.43 -18.17 -11.44
N VAL A 68 3.69 -18.53 -11.19
CA VAL A 68 4.81 -18.16 -12.07
C VAL A 68 4.63 -18.75 -13.48
N ASP A 69 4.14 -20.00 -13.56
CA ASP A 69 3.83 -20.67 -14.82
C ASP A 69 2.53 -21.47 -14.70
N ILE A 70 1.42 -20.87 -15.12
CA ILE A 70 0.09 -21.46 -15.07
C ILE A 70 0.04 -22.77 -15.88
N ASN A 71 0.70 -22.84 -17.03
CA ASN A 71 0.64 -24.02 -17.89
C ASN A 71 1.35 -25.21 -17.24
N ALA A 72 2.55 -24.98 -16.70
CA ALA A 72 3.28 -26.00 -15.96
C ALA A 72 2.48 -26.50 -14.74
N THR A 73 1.88 -25.59 -13.98
CA THR A 73 1.06 -25.96 -12.81
C THR A 73 -0.17 -26.79 -13.21
N MET A 74 -0.88 -26.40 -14.27
CA MET A 74 -2.04 -27.14 -14.78
C MET A 74 -1.65 -28.55 -15.27
N GLN A 75 -0.46 -28.71 -15.84
CA GLN A 75 0.06 -30.02 -16.26
C GLN A 75 0.54 -30.88 -15.08
N ALA A 76 1.02 -30.26 -14.00
CA ALA A 76 1.53 -30.96 -12.81
C ALA A 76 0.40 -31.52 -11.92
N ILE A 77 -0.76 -30.87 -11.86
CA ILE A 77 -1.87 -31.27 -10.97
C ILE A 77 -2.31 -32.73 -11.17
N PRO A 78 -2.58 -33.23 -12.39
CA PRO A 78 -2.97 -34.63 -12.60
C PRO A 78 -1.91 -35.62 -12.10
N ALA A 79 -0.63 -35.34 -12.38
CA ALA A 79 0.48 -36.17 -11.92
C ALA A 79 0.56 -36.18 -10.38
N ALA A 80 0.48 -35.01 -9.75
CA ALA A 80 0.49 -34.87 -8.29
C ALA A 80 -0.67 -35.63 -7.61
N ILE A 81 -1.86 -35.63 -8.22
CA ILE A 81 -3.01 -36.42 -7.73
C ILE A 81 -2.76 -37.92 -7.90
N SER A 82 -2.17 -38.33 -9.03
CA SER A 82 -1.89 -39.74 -9.32
C SER A 82 -0.81 -40.32 -8.40
N GLU A 83 0.21 -39.53 -8.11
CA GLU A 83 1.32 -39.87 -7.20
C GLU A 83 0.92 -39.77 -5.72
N GLY A 84 -0.25 -39.19 -5.42
CA GLY A 84 -0.74 -38.98 -4.06
C GLY A 84 -0.06 -37.83 -3.33
N THR A 85 0.81 -37.07 -3.99
CA THR A 85 1.39 -35.85 -3.43
C THR A 85 0.33 -34.78 -3.24
N LEU A 86 -0.71 -34.71 -4.08
CA LEU A 86 -1.89 -33.87 -3.91
C LEU A 86 -3.14 -34.70 -3.57
N ASP A 87 -3.71 -34.47 -2.38
CA ASP A 87 -4.91 -35.18 -1.95
C ASP A 87 -6.15 -34.70 -2.73
N ARG A 88 -6.70 -35.59 -3.55
CA ARG A 88 -7.91 -35.36 -4.36
C ARG A 88 -9.13 -34.93 -3.53
N LYS A 89 -9.33 -35.52 -2.35
CA LYS A 89 -10.48 -35.19 -1.48
C LYS A 89 -10.34 -33.77 -0.96
N LYS A 90 -9.12 -33.36 -0.58
CA LYS A 90 -8.84 -31.98 -0.16
C LYS A 90 -9.04 -30.99 -1.28
N LEU A 91 -8.49 -31.28 -2.47
CA LEU A 91 -8.70 -30.44 -3.66
C LEU A 91 -10.19 -30.26 -3.96
N TYR A 92 -10.97 -31.34 -3.91
CA TYR A 92 -12.42 -31.27 -4.16
C TYR A 92 -13.17 -30.50 -3.07
N ALA A 93 -12.72 -30.57 -1.81
CA ALA A 93 -13.25 -29.72 -0.74
C ALA A 93 -12.99 -28.24 -1.04
N SER A 94 -11.79 -27.89 -1.52
CA SER A 94 -11.47 -26.53 -1.94
C SER A 94 -12.36 -26.07 -3.12
N VAL A 95 -12.52 -26.90 -4.14
CA VAL A 95 -13.42 -26.61 -5.28
C VAL A 95 -14.85 -26.38 -4.80
N LYS A 96 -15.36 -27.18 -3.85
CA LYS A 96 -16.68 -26.96 -3.26
C LYS A 96 -16.79 -25.61 -2.54
N ARG A 97 -15.76 -25.17 -1.80
CA ARG A 97 -15.74 -23.83 -1.19
C ARG A 97 -15.77 -22.73 -2.25
N ILE A 98 -15.01 -22.88 -3.34
CA ILE A 98 -14.99 -21.91 -4.45
C ILE A 98 -16.38 -21.81 -5.09
N LEU A 99 -16.99 -22.95 -5.42
CA LEU A 99 -18.33 -22.99 -6.01
C LEU A 99 -19.38 -22.41 -5.06
N ARG A 100 -19.31 -22.72 -3.76
CA ARG A 100 -20.17 -22.12 -2.73
C ARG A 100 -20.01 -20.61 -2.68
N ALA A 101 -18.78 -20.08 -2.76
CA ALA A 101 -18.54 -18.64 -2.79
C ALA A 101 -19.11 -17.98 -4.06
N LYS A 102 -18.88 -18.57 -5.24
CA LYS A 102 -19.47 -18.09 -6.51
C LYS A 102 -21.00 -18.07 -6.45
N TYR A 103 -21.61 -19.12 -5.91
CA TYR A 103 -23.07 -19.20 -5.73
C TYR A 103 -23.59 -18.11 -4.78
N ARG A 104 -22.94 -17.91 -3.63
CA ARG A 104 -23.32 -16.86 -2.65
C ARG A 104 -23.24 -15.44 -3.23
N LEU A 105 -22.33 -15.22 -4.18
CA LEU A 105 -22.17 -13.93 -4.87
C LEU A 105 -23.16 -13.75 -6.05
N GLY A 106 -24.08 -14.69 -6.29
CA GLY A 106 -25.01 -14.63 -7.42
C GLY A 106 -24.35 -14.83 -8.78
N LEU A 107 -23.13 -15.36 -8.83
CA LEU A 107 -22.37 -15.58 -10.06
C LEU A 107 -22.78 -16.86 -10.82
N SER A 108 -23.89 -17.49 -10.41
CA SER A 108 -24.55 -18.55 -11.17
C SER A 108 -25.28 -18.01 -12.41
N THR A 109 -25.53 -16.71 -12.48
CA THR A 109 -26.09 -16.03 -13.65
C THR A 109 -25.14 -14.94 -14.13
N ALA A 110 -25.08 -14.73 -15.44
CA ALA A 110 -24.29 -13.64 -16.01
C ALA A 110 -24.73 -12.29 -15.43
N GLN A 111 -23.77 -11.49 -14.99
CA GLN A 111 -24.00 -10.15 -14.45
C GLN A 111 -23.74 -9.13 -15.55
N HIS A 112 -24.61 -8.12 -15.69
CA HIS A 112 -24.36 -6.98 -16.56
C HIS A 112 -23.99 -5.78 -15.68
N VAL A 113 -22.78 -5.24 -15.90
CA VAL A 113 -22.31 -4.04 -15.21
C VAL A 113 -22.37 -2.89 -16.20
N PRO A 114 -23.25 -1.89 -16.01
CA PRO A 114 -23.29 -0.72 -16.87
C PRO A 114 -21.97 0.04 -16.74
N LEU A 115 -21.34 0.33 -17.87
CA LEU A 115 -20.07 1.05 -17.93
C LEU A 115 -20.28 2.52 -18.33
N GLU A 116 -21.50 2.89 -18.71
CA GLU A 116 -21.90 4.26 -18.99
C GLU A 116 -21.64 5.11 -17.75
N HIS A 117 -20.90 6.20 -17.92
CA HIS A 117 -20.56 7.14 -16.84
C HIS A 117 -19.76 6.56 -15.66
N LEU A 118 -19.16 5.37 -15.78
CA LEU A 118 -18.44 4.69 -14.69
C LEU A 118 -17.50 5.63 -13.90
N ARG A 119 -16.68 6.44 -14.59
CA ARG A 119 -15.76 7.38 -13.92
C ARG A 119 -16.49 8.42 -13.08
N ARG A 120 -17.62 8.95 -13.56
CA ARG A 120 -18.45 9.93 -12.84
C ARG A 120 -19.09 9.27 -11.63
N ASP A 121 -19.60 8.06 -11.79
CA ASP A 121 -20.33 7.36 -10.73
C ASP A 121 -19.39 6.94 -9.59
N LEU A 122 -18.16 6.53 -9.92
CA LEU A 122 -17.08 6.27 -8.96
C LEU A 122 -16.56 7.54 -8.26
N ASN A 123 -16.65 8.71 -8.91
CA ASN A 123 -16.17 9.99 -8.38
C ASN A 123 -17.31 10.98 -8.12
N ASN A 124 -18.46 10.47 -7.68
CA ASN A 124 -19.64 11.28 -7.42
C ASN A 124 -19.43 12.22 -6.21
N PRO A 125 -20.29 13.25 -6.02
CA PRO A 125 -20.15 14.20 -4.92
C PRO A 125 -20.08 13.57 -3.52
N ASN A 126 -20.81 12.48 -3.28
CA ASN A 126 -20.78 11.79 -1.99
C ASN A 126 -19.42 11.13 -1.73
N ALA A 127 -18.83 10.49 -2.76
CA ALA A 127 -17.48 9.91 -2.67
C ALA A 127 -16.43 11.00 -2.41
N LEU A 128 -16.52 12.15 -3.08
CA LEU A 128 -15.62 13.28 -2.86
C LEU A 128 -15.76 13.88 -1.45
N MET A 129 -16.99 14.02 -0.96
CA MET A 129 -17.26 14.47 0.41
C MET A 129 -16.70 13.49 1.43
N LEU A 130 -16.95 12.19 1.27
CA LEU A 130 -16.42 11.16 2.15
C LEU A 130 -14.89 11.16 2.16
N LYS A 131 -14.25 11.28 0.99
CA LYS A 131 -12.78 11.39 0.88
C LYS A 131 -12.26 12.60 1.67
N ARG A 132 -12.90 13.77 1.55
CA ARG A 132 -12.51 14.97 2.31
C ARG A 132 -12.64 14.75 3.82
N ARG A 133 -13.74 14.14 4.26
CA ARG A 133 -13.94 13.83 5.68
C ARG A 133 -12.89 12.85 6.20
N ILE A 134 -12.64 11.75 5.49
CA ILE A 134 -11.61 10.77 5.89
C ILE A 134 -10.25 11.44 6.02
N ILE A 135 -9.86 12.29 5.06
CA ILE A 135 -8.58 13.02 5.15
C ILE A 135 -8.57 13.96 6.35
N ALA A 136 -9.63 14.75 6.57
CA ALA A 136 -9.71 15.67 7.70
C ALA A 136 -9.58 14.96 9.06
N GLU A 137 -10.21 13.80 9.22
CA GLU A 137 -10.15 12.99 10.46
C GLU A 137 -8.84 12.20 10.58
N ALA A 138 -8.14 11.92 9.48
CA ALA A 138 -6.87 11.21 9.47
C ALA A 138 -5.66 12.14 9.73
N LEU A 139 -5.80 13.44 9.46
CA LEU A 139 -4.76 14.43 9.73
C LEU A 139 -4.45 14.45 11.23
N THR A 140 -3.19 14.20 11.57
CA THR A 140 -2.74 14.13 12.96
C THR A 140 -1.77 15.26 13.24
N LEU A 141 -2.15 16.15 14.17
CA LEU A 141 -1.27 17.19 14.68
C LEU A 141 -0.28 16.56 15.67
N VAL A 142 0.96 16.35 15.24
CA VAL A 142 2.01 15.71 16.07
C VAL A 142 2.57 16.67 17.11
N ARG A 143 2.72 17.94 16.74
CA ARG A 143 3.27 18.98 17.62
C ARG A 143 2.73 20.34 17.23
N ASP A 144 2.31 21.11 18.23
CA ASP A 144 1.90 22.49 18.07
C ASP A 144 2.44 23.35 19.21
N ARG A 145 3.73 23.66 19.13
CA ARG A 145 4.38 24.62 20.02
C ARG A 145 5.02 25.65 19.12
N PRO A 146 4.49 26.88 19.01
CA PRO A 146 3.76 27.62 20.05
C PRO A 146 2.24 27.82 19.83
N GLU A 147 1.44 26.78 19.58
CA GLU A 147 -0.04 26.88 19.39
C GLU A 147 -0.46 27.77 18.20
N ILE A 148 0.24 27.63 17.08
CA ILE A 148 0.02 28.44 15.87
C ILE A 148 -0.83 27.71 14.83
N VAL A 149 -1.07 26.40 15.00
CA VAL A 149 -1.84 25.60 14.05
C VAL A 149 -3.32 25.99 14.13
N GLY A 150 -3.90 26.30 12.97
CA GLY A 150 -5.26 26.81 12.84
C GLY A 150 -5.33 28.18 12.19
N PHE A 151 -4.24 28.96 12.20
CA PHE A 151 -4.09 30.24 11.50
C PHE A 151 -5.34 31.14 11.57
N PRO A 152 -5.78 31.56 12.77
CA PRO A 152 -7.04 32.30 12.91
C PRO A 152 -7.02 33.67 12.20
N ASP A 153 -5.85 34.31 12.09
CA ASP A 153 -5.65 35.62 11.43
C ASP A 153 -4.41 35.58 10.51
N PRO A 154 -4.42 34.83 9.39
CA PRO A 154 -3.22 34.60 8.61
C PRO A 154 -2.69 35.88 7.95
N GLU A 155 -3.54 36.88 7.74
CA GLU A 155 -3.18 38.19 7.18
C GLU A 155 -2.24 39.01 8.07
N ARG A 156 -2.12 38.67 9.37
CA ARG A 156 -1.20 39.34 10.30
C ARG A 156 0.25 38.92 10.13
N TYR A 157 0.49 37.84 9.40
CA TYR A 157 1.81 37.25 9.23
C TYR A 157 2.30 37.41 7.80
N ARG A 158 3.59 37.67 7.63
CA ARG A 158 4.26 37.44 6.36
C ARG A 158 4.52 35.95 6.26
N ILE A 159 3.76 35.27 5.42
CA ILE A 159 3.82 33.81 5.30
C ILE A 159 4.60 33.44 4.03
N ALA A 160 5.59 32.57 4.18
CA ALA A 160 6.23 31.87 3.09
C ALA A 160 5.75 30.41 3.04
N SER A 161 5.73 29.81 1.85
CA SER A 161 5.66 28.36 1.72
C SER A 161 6.92 27.85 1.04
N LEU A 162 7.51 26.78 1.57
CA LEU A 162 8.63 26.07 0.99
C LEU A 162 8.19 24.66 0.61
N ALA A 163 8.23 24.34 -0.68
CA ALA A 163 8.05 22.97 -1.17
C ALA A 163 9.42 22.32 -1.39
N LEU A 164 9.67 21.22 -0.70
CA LEU A 164 10.88 20.40 -0.82
C LEU A 164 10.56 19.15 -1.64
N GLY A 165 11.44 18.78 -2.57
CA GLY A 165 11.24 17.65 -3.48
C GLY A 165 10.39 17.98 -4.72
N ASP A 166 10.05 19.25 -4.95
CA ASP A 166 9.38 19.71 -6.18
C ASP A 166 9.90 21.10 -6.56
N SER A 167 10.31 21.25 -7.82
CA SER A 167 10.81 22.51 -8.37
C SER A 167 9.70 23.44 -8.87
N ASN A 168 8.45 22.97 -8.92
CA ASN A 168 7.30 23.71 -9.42
C ASN A 168 6.27 24.03 -8.32
N ARG A 169 5.42 25.03 -8.59
CA ARG A 169 4.32 25.36 -7.68
C ARG A 169 3.40 24.15 -7.48
N THR A 170 3.24 23.72 -6.23
CA THR A 170 2.47 22.53 -5.90
C THR A 170 0.98 22.83 -5.71
N VAL A 171 0.15 21.78 -5.72
CA VAL A 171 -1.28 21.89 -5.39
C VAL A 171 -1.44 22.43 -3.97
N PHE A 172 -0.62 21.98 -3.02
CA PHE A 172 -0.64 22.47 -1.64
C PHE A 172 -0.38 23.98 -1.56
N GLN A 173 0.67 24.47 -2.23
CA GLN A 173 0.98 25.90 -2.27
C GLN A 173 -0.14 26.72 -2.93
N THR A 174 -0.75 26.19 -4.00
CA THR A 174 -1.89 26.83 -4.67
C THR A 174 -3.07 26.97 -3.71
N TYR A 175 -3.40 25.92 -2.96
CA TYR A 175 -4.48 25.96 -1.98
C TYR A 175 -4.17 26.89 -0.80
N CYS A 176 -2.92 26.94 -0.31
CA CYS A 176 -2.53 27.90 0.72
C CYS A 176 -2.80 29.35 0.27
N GLY A 177 -2.55 29.64 -1.02
CA GLY A 177 -2.83 30.95 -1.63
C GLY A 177 -4.31 31.34 -1.69
N TYR A 178 -5.24 30.41 -1.47
CA TYR A 178 -6.67 30.74 -1.33
C TYR A 178 -7.03 31.23 0.08
N TYR A 179 -6.20 30.97 1.09
CA TYR A 179 -6.45 31.38 2.48
C TYR A 179 -5.72 32.65 2.87
N ALA A 180 -4.54 32.92 2.30
CA ALA A 180 -3.74 34.11 2.60
C ALA A 180 -2.76 34.44 1.46
N PRO A 181 -2.24 35.68 1.38
CA PRO A 181 -1.14 36.01 0.49
C PRO A 181 0.17 35.37 0.98
N LEU A 182 0.73 34.44 0.19
CA LEU A 182 1.99 33.76 0.49
C LEU A 182 3.04 34.04 -0.59
N THR A 183 4.31 34.10 -0.18
CA THR A 183 5.43 33.98 -1.12
C THR A 183 5.85 32.52 -1.23
N HIS A 184 5.93 32.00 -2.45
CA HIS A 184 6.20 30.58 -2.70
C HIS A 184 7.66 30.35 -3.08
N PHE A 185 8.29 29.38 -2.42
CA PHE A 185 9.63 28.90 -2.68
C PHE A 185 9.62 27.40 -2.94
N ASN A 186 10.59 26.94 -3.72
CA ASN A 186 10.73 25.56 -4.16
C ASN A 186 12.20 25.15 -4.08
N ALA A 187 12.44 23.90 -3.68
CA ALA A 187 13.74 23.25 -3.78
C ALA A 187 13.54 21.79 -4.20
N GLY A 188 14.41 21.28 -5.07
CA GLY A 188 14.44 19.86 -5.41
C GLY A 188 14.97 19.00 -4.26
N LYS A 189 15.19 17.72 -4.55
CA LYS A 189 15.70 16.72 -3.58
C LYS A 189 17.13 17.01 -3.10
N GLU A 190 17.95 17.57 -3.97
CA GLU A 190 19.35 17.89 -3.68
C GLU A 190 19.49 19.39 -3.44
N ILE A 191 19.79 19.74 -2.19
CA ILE A 191 19.95 21.14 -1.75
C ILE A 191 21.41 21.33 -1.37
N ASP A 192 22.17 22.02 -2.22
CA ASP A 192 23.55 22.37 -1.91
C ASP A 192 23.64 23.47 -0.83
N SER A 193 24.84 23.68 -0.31
CA SER A 193 25.09 24.65 0.77
C SER A 193 24.78 26.10 0.38
N THR A 194 24.92 26.45 -0.90
CA THR A 194 24.68 27.81 -1.41
C THR A 194 23.18 28.07 -1.48
N LEU A 195 22.42 27.13 -2.05
CA LEU A 195 20.97 27.19 -2.10
C LEU A 195 20.38 27.19 -0.69
N ALA A 196 20.85 26.30 0.19
CA ALA A 196 20.40 26.26 1.58
C ALA A 196 20.63 27.60 2.30
N ALA A 197 21.82 28.19 2.16
CA ALA A 197 22.13 29.49 2.77
C ALA A 197 21.23 30.61 2.23
N GLY A 198 21.00 30.65 0.91
CA GLY A 198 20.12 31.64 0.28
C GLY A 198 18.66 31.51 0.70
N LEU A 199 18.15 30.28 0.82
CA LEU A 199 16.81 30.00 1.33
C LEU A 199 16.69 30.45 2.79
N LEU A 200 17.63 30.10 3.66
CA LEU A 200 17.61 30.52 5.08
C LEU A 200 17.66 32.05 5.24
N ASP A 201 18.51 32.75 4.47
CA ASP A 201 18.60 34.21 4.51
C ASP A 201 17.31 34.90 4.01
N THR A 202 16.61 34.27 3.07
CA THR A 202 15.35 34.77 2.55
C THR A 202 14.19 34.47 3.50
N LEU A 203 14.11 33.24 4.00
CA LEU A 203 12.99 32.74 4.80
C LEU A 203 12.94 33.37 6.20
N LYS A 204 14.07 33.77 6.79
CA LYS A 204 14.11 34.52 8.07
C LYS A 204 13.37 35.86 8.03
N LYS A 205 13.03 36.38 6.84
CA LYS A 205 12.26 37.61 6.64
C LYS A 205 10.76 37.40 6.80
N PHE A 206 10.30 36.15 6.91
CA PHE A 206 8.89 35.77 7.08
C PHE A 206 8.62 35.41 8.53
N ASP A 207 7.39 35.65 8.96
CA ASP A 207 6.96 35.37 10.34
C ASP A 207 6.55 33.89 10.50
N VAL A 208 6.08 33.27 9.40
CA VAL A 208 5.75 31.84 9.33
C VAL A 208 6.27 31.25 8.02
N VAL A 209 6.86 30.05 8.09
CA VAL A 209 7.23 29.24 6.93
C VAL A 209 6.44 27.93 6.93
N LEU A 210 5.57 27.75 5.94
CA LEU A 210 4.87 26.49 5.69
C LEU A 210 5.77 25.58 4.86
N VAL A 211 6.41 24.60 5.51
CA VAL A 211 7.24 23.60 4.82
C VAL A 211 6.39 22.39 4.43
N SER A 212 6.51 21.96 3.17
CA SER A 212 5.84 20.76 2.66
C SER A 212 6.83 19.87 1.91
N PHE A 213 6.79 18.57 2.18
CA PHE A 213 7.61 17.56 1.51
C PHE A 213 6.83 16.90 0.38
N HIS A 214 7.47 16.74 -0.78
CA HIS A 214 6.94 16.15 -1.99
C HIS A 214 7.87 15.05 -2.50
N ASP A 215 7.42 14.29 -3.49
CA ASP A 215 8.13 13.12 -4.03
C ASP A 215 8.59 12.14 -2.92
N THR A 216 7.69 11.89 -1.96
CA THR A 216 7.91 10.94 -0.86
C THR A 216 7.55 9.53 -1.27
N ARG A 217 8.26 8.55 -0.73
CA ARG A 217 8.03 7.11 -0.90
C ARG A 217 7.32 6.52 0.32
N THR A 218 6.67 5.38 0.12
CA THR A 218 5.93 4.68 1.20
C THR A 218 6.81 3.85 2.13
N LYS A 219 8.05 3.54 1.73
CA LYS A 219 8.95 2.65 2.48
C LYS A 219 9.74 3.42 3.53
N ALA A 220 9.60 3.02 4.79
CA ALA A 220 10.39 3.57 5.90
C ALA A 220 11.89 3.26 5.78
N ALA A 221 12.26 2.09 5.21
CA ALA A 221 13.66 1.69 5.02
C ALA A 221 14.45 2.66 4.12
N ASP A 222 13.76 3.35 3.21
CA ASP A 222 14.36 4.35 2.31
C ASP A 222 14.15 5.78 2.85
N ASN A 223 13.92 5.93 4.17
CA ASN A 223 13.57 7.20 4.82
C ASN A 223 12.41 7.96 4.13
N PHE A 224 11.43 7.21 3.61
CA PHE A 224 10.33 7.76 2.82
C PHE A 224 10.78 8.63 1.63
N GLY A 225 11.99 8.41 1.10
CA GLY A 225 12.56 9.20 0.01
C GLY A 225 12.96 10.63 0.39
N LEU A 226 13.06 10.94 1.69
CA LEU A 226 13.57 12.23 2.19
C LEU A 226 15.10 12.21 2.23
N THR A 227 15.73 13.24 1.68
CA THR A 227 17.20 13.37 1.69
C THR A 227 17.68 14.04 2.99
N GLU A 228 18.94 13.80 3.37
CA GLU A 228 19.53 14.49 4.53
C GLU A 228 19.65 16.00 4.30
N SER A 229 19.80 16.47 3.05
CA SER A 229 19.87 17.90 2.75
C SER A 229 18.51 18.59 2.94
N GLU A 230 17.41 17.93 2.59
CA GLU A 230 16.05 18.39 2.93
C GLU A 230 15.85 18.48 4.45
N LEU A 231 16.26 17.44 5.20
CA LEU A 231 16.10 17.39 6.65
C LEU A 231 17.00 18.40 7.39
N ASP A 232 18.25 18.59 6.94
CA ASP A 232 19.16 19.59 7.51
C ASP A 232 18.61 21.00 7.35
N LEU A 233 18.10 21.34 6.17
CA LEU A 233 17.49 22.65 5.94
C LEU A 233 16.34 22.91 6.91
N VAL A 234 15.45 21.94 7.12
CA VAL A 234 14.30 22.10 8.03
C VAL A 234 14.73 22.19 9.49
N ARG A 235 15.78 21.47 9.90
CA ARG A 235 16.32 21.57 11.27
C ARG A 235 16.94 22.95 11.58
N ARG A 236 17.29 23.72 10.55
CA ARG A 236 17.95 25.03 10.65
C ARG A 236 16.99 26.21 10.50
N LEU A 237 15.72 25.97 10.15
CA LEU A 237 14.63 26.95 10.17
C LEU A 237 14.15 27.18 11.60
#